data_AF-A0A0M3INE7-F1
#
_entry.id   AF-A0A0M3INE7-F1
#
_cell.length_a   1.000
_cell.length_b   1.000
_cell.length_c   1.000
_cell.angle_alpha   90.00
_cell.angle_beta   90.00
_cell.angle_gamma   90.00
#
_symmetry.space_group_name_H-M   'P 1'
#
loop_
_entity.id
_entity.type
_entity.pdbx_description
1 polymer ?
#
loop_
_entity_poly.entity_id
_entity_poly.type
_entity_poly.pdbx_seq_one_letter_code
_entity_poly.pdbx_strand_id
1 'polypeptide(L)'
;MFSWGVIFLVITALIGYYIIQQMFLRRRGYPPGPRPLPLIGNFHQIDLAYPHRTMLQWKRKYGGIFTVWLPKPIIVLAEFDAFKEALIKQGHHL
;
A
#
# COMPACT_ATOMS: atom_id res chain seq x y z
N MET A 1 -16.21 -18.17 35.77
CA MET A 1 -14.99 -18.46 34.96
C MET A 1 -15.19 -18.29 33.45
N PHE A 2 -16.41 -18.28 32.90
CA PHE A 2 -16.67 -18.13 31.45
C PHE A 2 -16.58 -16.71 30.85
N SER A 3 -16.59 -15.64 31.66
CA SER A 3 -16.68 -14.26 31.15
C SER A 3 -15.45 -13.77 30.38
N TRP A 4 -14.25 -14.22 30.74
CA TRP A 4 -13.00 -13.71 30.15
C TRP A 4 -12.79 -14.15 28.71
N GLY A 5 -13.23 -15.37 28.36
CA GLY A 5 -13.12 -15.89 26.99
C GLY A 5 -14.00 -15.11 26.00
N VAL A 6 -15.21 -14.74 26.42
CA VAL A 6 -16.12 -13.92 25.61
C VAL A 6 -15.54 -12.52 25.40
N ILE A 7 -15.03 -11.89 26.46
CA ILE A 7 -14.39 -10.56 26.37
C ILE A 7 -13.20 -10.60 25.40
N PHE A 8 -12.35 -11.62 25.47
CA PHE A 8 -11.22 -11.78 24.56
C PHE A 8 -11.65 -11.95 23.09
N LEU A 9 -12.69 -12.75 22.83
CA LEU A 9 -13.25 -12.91 21.48
C LEU A 9 -13.84 -11.60 20.94
N VAL A 10 -14.54 -10.84 21.76
CA VAL A 10 -15.09 -9.53 21.36
C VAL A 10 -13.96 -8.55 21.05
N ILE A 11 -12.92 -8.49 21.87
CA ILE A 11 -11.77 -7.60 21.64
C ILE A 11 -11.04 -7.97 20.34
N THR A 12 -10.78 -9.25 20.10
CA THR A 12 -10.11 -9.70 18.88
C THR A 12 -10.95 -9.43 17.63
N ALA A 13 -12.27 -9.63 17.70
CA ALA A 13 -13.19 -9.28 16.62
C ALA A 13 -13.22 -7.77 16.33
N LEU A 14 -13.26 -6.92 17.37
CA LEU A 14 -13.23 -5.47 17.22
C LEU A 14 -11.92 -4.96 16.62
N ILE A 15 -10.78 -5.50 17.07
CA ILE A 15 -9.46 -5.19 16.51
C ILE A 15 -9.40 -5.62 15.04
N GLY A 16 -9.85 -6.84 14.73
CA GLY A 16 -9.90 -7.34 13.35
C GLY A 16 -10.77 -6.47 12.45
N TYR A 17 -11.97 -6.10 12.92
CA TYR A 17 -12.87 -5.19 12.21
C TYR A 17 -12.23 -3.82 11.97
N TYR A 18 -11.61 -3.23 12.99
CA TYR A 18 -10.90 -1.95 12.88
C TYR A 18 -9.75 -2.01 11.86
N ILE A 19 -8.96 -3.08 11.86
CA ILE A 19 -7.88 -3.30 10.89
C ILE A 19 -8.44 -3.41 9.47
N ILE A 20 -9.49 -4.20 9.26
CA ILE A 20 -10.11 -4.36 7.94
C ILE A 20 -10.64 -3.02 7.42
N GLN A 21 -11.33 -2.26 8.26
CA GLN A 21 -11.82 -0.92 7.93
C GLN A 21 -10.68 0.02 7.55
N GLN A 22 -9.62 0.08 8.36
CA GLN A 22 -8.43 0.86 8.06
C GLN A 22 -7.79 0.45 6.72
N MET A 23 -7.68 -0.85 6.44
CA MET A 23 -7.12 -1.35 5.18
C MET A 23 -7.98 -1.02 3.97
N PHE A 24 -9.31 -1.12 4.10
CA PHE A 24 -10.24 -0.87 3.00
C PHE A 24 -10.38 0.62 2.70
N LEU A 25 -10.56 1.44 3.74
CA LEU A 25 -10.70 2.88 3.62
C LEU A 25 -9.42 3.54 3.12
N ARG A 26 -8.26 3.15 3.67
CA ARG A 26 -6.98 3.71 3.21
C ARG A 26 -6.75 3.44 1.73
N ARG A 27 -7.11 2.25 1.23
CA ARG A 27 -6.88 1.88 -0.19
C ARG A 27 -7.88 2.48 -1.16
N ARG A 28 -9.01 3.02 -0.68
CA ARG A 28 -10.05 3.58 -1.55
C ARG A 28 -9.51 4.84 -2.25
N GLY A 29 -9.58 4.85 -3.58
CA GLY A 29 -9.11 5.97 -4.40
C GLY A 29 -7.64 5.91 -4.82
N TYR A 30 -6.90 4.86 -4.45
CA TYR A 30 -5.52 4.68 -4.90
C TYR A 30 -5.41 3.63 -6.02
N PRO A 31 -4.42 3.77 -6.92
CA PRO A 31 -4.08 2.76 -7.92
C PRO A 31 -3.83 1.37 -7.30
N PRO A 32 -3.98 0.28 -8.08
CA PRO A 32 -3.71 -1.07 -7.62
C PRO A 32 -2.26 -1.19 -7.11
N GLY A 33 -2.01 -2.16 -6.22
CA GLY A 33 -0.69 -2.30 -5.63
C GLY A 33 -0.61 -3.43 -4.61
N PRO A 34 0.61 -3.74 -4.14
CA PRO A 34 0.84 -4.81 -3.18
C PRO A 34 0.08 -4.57 -1.87
N ARG A 35 -0.48 -5.64 -1.30
CA ARG A 35 -1.28 -5.56 -0.07
C ARG A 35 -0.36 -5.23 1.12
N PRO A 36 -0.61 -4.11 1.83
CA PRO A 36 0.13 -3.79 3.05
C PRO A 36 -0.24 -4.72 4.19
N LEU A 37 0.71 -4.91 5.12
CA LEU A 37 0.38 -5.37 6.47
C LEU A 37 -0.09 -4.19 7.34
N PRO A 38 -0.94 -4.45 8.34
CA PRO A 38 -1.27 -3.43 9.35
C PRO A 38 0.01 -2.93 10.02
N LEU A 39 0.07 -1.62 10.29
CA LEU A 39 1.18 -0.89 10.93
C LEU A 39 2.48 -0.78 10.11
N ILE A 40 2.96 -1.86 9.49
CA ILE A 40 4.24 -1.91 8.79
C ILE A 40 4.11 -1.54 7.31
N GLY A 41 2.98 -1.83 6.66
CA GLY A 41 2.83 -1.65 5.23
C GLY A 41 3.55 -2.72 4.40
N ASN A 42 4.17 -2.33 3.29
CA ASN A 42 4.85 -3.21 2.32
C ASN A 42 6.34 -3.42 2.62
N PHE A 43 6.90 -2.91 3.73
CA PHE A 43 8.33 -3.11 4.05
C PHE A 43 8.75 -4.58 4.01
N HIS A 44 7.91 -5.49 4.50
CA HIS A 44 8.18 -6.94 4.49
C HIS A 44 8.31 -7.58 3.09
N GLN A 45 7.86 -6.89 2.04
CA GLN A 45 7.93 -7.38 0.65
C GLN A 45 9.07 -6.73 -0.14
N ILE A 46 9.77 -5.74 0.44
CA ILE A 46 10.85 -5.04 -0.21
C ILE A 46 12.16 -5.75 0.11
N ASP A 47 12.84 -6.22 -0.94
CA ASP A 47 14.25 -6.58 -0.83
C ASP A 47 15.06 -5.30 -0.55
N LEU A 48 15.48 -5.13 0.70
CA LEU A 48 16.22 -3.94 1.16
C LEU A 48 17.63 -3.85 0.55
N ALA A 49 18.22 -4.99 0.15
CA ALA A 49 19.51 -4.98 -0.55
C ALA A 49 19.33 -4.55 -2.01
N TYR A 50 18.21 -4.93 -2.63
CA TYR A 50 17.93 -4.65 -4.04
C TYR A 50 16.48 -4.18 -4.30
N PRO A 51 16.10 -2.98 -3.82
CA PRO A 51 14.71 -2.50 -3.90
C PRO A 51 14.21 -2.31 -5.34
N HIS A 52 15.12 -1.99 -6.26
CA HIS A 52 14.82 -1.86 -7.69
C HIS A 52 14.25 -3.16 -8.30
N ARG A 53 14.69 -4.34 -7.82
CA ARG A 53 14.17 -5.63 -8.29
C ARG A 53 12.72 -5.81 -7.87
N THR A 54 12.41 -5.50 -6.61
CA THR A 54 11.04 -5.52 -6.09
C THR A 54 10.15 -4.60 -6.91
N MET A 55 10.63 -3.39 -7.20
CA MET A 55 9.88 -2.41 -7.97
C MET A 55 9.61 -2.87 -9.41
N LEU A 56 10.58 -3.53 -10.04
CA LEU A 56 10.40 -4.12 -11.37
C LEU A 56 9.41 -5.28 -11.36
N GLN A 57 9.44 -6.13 -10.33
CA GLN A 57 8.46 -7.21 -10.16
C GLN A 57 7.05 -6.65 -9.96
N TRP A 58 6.90 -5.60 -9.16
CA TRP A 58 5.62 -4.92 -8.96
C TRP A 58 5.13 -4.22 -10.22
N LYS A 59 6.00 -3.56 -10.99
CA LYS A 59 5.66 -3.02 -12.31
C LYS A 59 5.08 -4.12 -13.21
N ARG A 60 5.75 -5.28 -13.29
CA ARG A 60 5.25 -6.42 -14.10
C ARG A 60 3.89 -6.95 -13.62
N LYS A 61 3.60 -6.85 -12.32
CA LYS A 61 2.38 -7.40 -11.71
C LYS A 61 1.20 -6.42 -11.70
N TYR A 62 1.45 -5.13 -11.48
CA TYR A 62 0.43 -4.10 -11.26
C TYR A 62 0.37 -3.06 -12.40
N GLY A 63 1.32 -3.07 -13.34
CA GLY A 63 1.42 -2.13 -14.45
C GLY A 63 2.35 -0.94 -14.16
N GLY A 64 2.32 0.06 -15.03
CA GLY A 64 3.17 1.25 -14.90
C GLY A 64 2.77 2.24 -13.82
N ILE A 65 1.61 2.09 -13.18
CA ILE A 65 1.14 2.95 -12.09
C ILE A 65 0.62 2.07 -10.97
N PHE A 66 1.28 2.10 -9.80
CA PHE A 66 0.85 1.31 -8.65
C PHE A 66 1.14 1.99 -7.32
N THR A 67 0.42 1.58 -6.27
CA THR A 67 0.56 2.16 -4.93
C THR A 67 1.34 1.25 -3.99
N VAL A 68 2.43 1.76 -3.42
CA VAL A 68 3.20 1.12 -2.36
C VAL A 68 2.85 1.78 -1.03
N TRP A 69 2.53 0.99 -0.03
CA TRP A 69 2.18 1.45 1.30
C TRP A 69 3.41 1.37 2.19
N LEU A 70 4.06 2.50 2.40
CA LEU A 70 4.98 2.70 3.53
C LEU A 70 4.16 3.41 4.65
N PRO A 71 4.75 4.06 5.68
CA PRO A 71 3.95 4.81 6.67
C PRO A 71 2.93 5.78 6.04
N LYS A 72 3.18 6.20 4.79
CA LYS A 72 2.23 6.88 3.89
C LYS A 72 2.14 6.14 2.55
N PRO A 73 1.00 6.23 1.82
CA PRO A 73 0.89 5.69 0.47
C PRO A 73 1.81 6.46 -0.49
N ILE A 74 2.54 5.73 -1.32
CA ILE A 74 3.43 6.24 -2.36
C ILE A 74 2.93 5.70 -3.69
N ILE A 75 2.58 6.59 -4.61
CA ILE A 75 2.22 6.21 -5.99
C ILE A 75 3.52 6.15 -6.80
N VAL A 76 3.81 4.98 -7.34
CA VAL A 76 4.98 4.72 -8.17
C VAL A 76 4.56 4.80 -9.64
N LEU A 77 5.20 5.70 -10.37
CA LEU A 77 5.10 5.82 -11.82
C LEU A 77 6.32 5.14 -12.43
N ALA A 78 6.13 3.95 -13.00
CA ALA A 78 7.18 3.11 -13.55
C ALA A 78 7.18 3.08 -15.09
N GLU A 79 6.38 3.93 -15.74
CA GLU A 79 6.34 4.16 -17.19
C GLU A 79 7.01 5.48 -17.56
N PHE A 80 7.89 5.42 -18.56
CA PHE A 80 8.72 6.56 -18.98
C PHE A 80 7.90 7.63 -19.72
N ASP A 81 6.93 7.21 -20.54
CA ASP A 81 6.07 8.11 -21.30
C ASP A 81 5.11 8.89 -20.40
N ALA A 82 4.51 8.20 -19.41
CA ALA A 82 3.66 8.83 -18.40
C ALA A 82 4.46 9.81 -17.50
N PHE A 83 5.72 9.52 -17.19
CA PHE A 83 6.59 10.43 -16.44
C PHE A 83 6.90 11.70 -17.24
N LYS A 84 7.23 11.56 -18.53
CA LYS A 84 7.44 12.72 -19.43
C LYS A 84 6.20 13.60 -19.50
N GLU A 85 5.02 13.01 -19.68
CA GLU A 85 3.78 13.78 -19.81
C GLU A 85 3.39 14.48 -18.50
N ALA A 86 3.59 13.82 -17.35
CA ALA A 86 3.35 14.43 -16.03
C ALA A 86 4.32 15.57 -15.73
N LEU A 87 5.61 15.41 -16.05
CA LEU A 87 6.64 16.42 -15.82
C LEU A 87 6.44 17.64 -16.72
N ILE A 88 6.10 17.43 -18.00
CA ILE A 88 5.82 18.51 -18.95
C ILE A 88 4.54 19.28 -18.55
N LYS A 89 3.49 18.58 -18.10
CA LYS A 89 2.24 19.22 -17.64
C LYS A 89 2.42 20.03 -16.34
N GLN A 90 3.24 19.56 -15.39
CA GLN A 90 3.48 20.29 -14.13
C GLN A 90 4.54 21.39 -14.24
N GLY A 91 5.52 21.26 -15.14
CA GLY A 91 6.55 22.28 -15.37
C GLY A 91 6.01 23.59 -15.94
N HIS A 92 4.77 23.62 -16.46
CA HIS A 92 4.10 24.86 -16.89
C HIS A 92 3.46 25.66 -15.74
N HIS A 93 3.44 25.11 -14.51
CA HIS A 93 2.83 25.72 -13.34
C HIS A 93 3.83 26.08 -12.22
N LEU A 94 5.13 25.95 -12.48
CA LEU A 94 6.25 26.46 -11.67
C LEU A 94 6.91 27.62 -12.44
#